data_AF-A0A959KXP1-F1
#
_entry.id   AF-A0A959KXP1-F1
#
_cell.length_a   1.000
_cell.length_b   1.000
_cell.length_c   1.000
_cell.angle_alpha   90.00
_cell.angle_beta   90.00
_cell.angle_gamma   90.00
#
_symmetry.space_group_name_H-M   'P 1'
#
loop_
_entity.id
_entity.type
_entity.pdbx_description
1 polymer ?
#
loop_
_entity_poly.entity_id
_entity_poly.type
_entity_poly.pdbx_seq_one_letter_code
_entity_poly.pdbx_strand_id
1 'polypeptide(L)'
;MKTLLRNLFNRNPKLRDLIMAMISSSKEAIAIYDHQGDLIFGNGYLNQQTPKEIYLNGLSIGSVYGGSAAFQICDVIQLFVDQQDIQKKLGAETLQMYREINLLFAFAGKLSQITDVESIAQLAIEEVENVIQFERGVIFLGENIKDIK
;
A
#
# COMPACT_ATOMS: atom_id res chain seq x y z
N MET A 1 -21.87 2.25 1.27
CA MET A 1 -20.39 2.36 1.23
C MET A 1 -19.84 0.96 1.39
N LYS A 2 -19.03 0.41 0.47
CA LYS A 2 -18.55 -0.98 0.63
C LYS A 2 -17.37 -1.01 1.60
N THR A 3 -17.50 -1.73 2.70
CA THR A 3 -16.46 -1.89 3.73
C THR A 3 -15.25 -2.69 3.18
N LEU A 4 -14.05 -2.42 3.70
CA LEU A 4 -12.79 -2.98 3.20
C LEU A 4 -12.80 -4.52 3.19
N LEU A 5 -13.28 -5.12 4.27
CA LEU A 5 -13.40 -6.57 4.39
C LEU A 5 -14.42 -7.15 3.40
N ARG A 6 -15.56 -6.50 3.20
CA ARG A 6 -16.56 -6.92 2.19
C ARG A 6 -16.00 -6.81 0.76
N ASN A 7 -15.17 -5.81 0.48
CA ASN A 7 -14.48 -5.69 -0.79
C ASN A 7 -13.45 -6.80 -1.03
N LEU A 8 -12.74 -7.25 0.02
CA LEU A 8 -11.81 -8.39 -0.07
C LEU A 8 -12.52 -9.64 -0.61
N PHE A 9 -13.67 -9.98 -0.02
CA PHE A 9 -14.45 -11.16 -0.45
C PHE A 9 -15.05 -11.01 -1.85
N ASN A 10 -15.51 -9.80 -2.22
CA ASN A 10 -16.04 -9.54 -3.56
C ASN A 10 -14.97 -9.67 -4.66
N ARG A 11 -13.72 -9.27 -4.36
CA ARG A 11 -12.61 -9.38 -5.31
C ARG A 11 -12.00 -10.78 -5.38
N ASN A 12 -12.20 -11.59 -4.34
CA ASN A 12 -11.62 -12.93 -4.23
C ASN A 12 -12.72 -13.98 -4.01
N PRO A 13 -13.46 -14.39 -5.07
CA PRO A 13 -14.54 -15.36 -4.96
C PRO A 13 -14.06 -16.71 -4.39
N LYS A 14 -12.84 -17.16 -4.73
CA LYS A 14 -12.24 -18.37 -4.17
C LYS A 14 -12.04 -18.29 -2.66
N LEU A 15 -11.61 -17.13 -2.13
CA LEU A 15 -11.49 -16.92 -0.68
C LEU A 15 -12.86 -16.99 -0.03
N ARG A 16 -13.86 -16.32 -0.60
CA ARG A 16 -15.24 -16.39 -0.11
C ARG A 16 -15.73 -17.83 -0.04
N ASP A 17 -15.55 -18.60 -1.11
CA ASP A 17 -16.04 -19.97 -1.19
C ASP A 17 -15.28 -20.88 -0.20
N LEU A 18 -13.97 -20.67 -0.01
CA LEU A 18 -13.17 -21.34 1.02
C LEU A 18 -13.69 -21.03 2.43
N ILE A 19 -13.90 -19.76 2.78
CA ILE A 19 -14.42 -19.37 4.09
C ILE A 19 -15.81 -19.95 4.31
N MET A 20 -16.70 -19.91 3.32
CA MET A 20 -18.02 -20.54 3.41
C MET A 20 -17.94 -22.05 3.63
N ALA A 21 -17.00 -22.74 2.97
CA ALA A 21 -16.76 -24.17 3.18
C ALA A 21 -16.23 -24.46 4.60
N MET A 22 -15.35 -23.62 5.14
CA MET A 22 -14.84 -23.73 6.51
C MET A 22 -15.94 -23.49 7.56
N ILE A 23 -16.82 -22.50 7.32
CA ILE A 23 -17.97 -22.26 8.20
C ILE A 23 -18.93 -23.45 8.15
N SER A 24 -19.22 -23.98 6.95
CA SER A 24 -20.19 -25.07 6.77
C SER A 24 -19.68 -26.42 7.29
N SER A 25 -18.36 -26.64 7.29
CA SER A 25 -17.76 -27.85 7.86
C SER A 25 -17.57 -27.78 9.38
N SER A 26 -17.59 -26.56 9.93
CA SER A 26 -17.61 -26.35 11.37
C SER A 26 -18.96 -26.74 11.96
N LYS A 27 -18.92 -27.37 13.14
CA LYS A 27 -20.12 -27.61 13.95
C LYS A 27 -20.46 -26.41 14.86
N GLU A 28 -19.63 -25.37 14.82
CA GLU A 28 -19.76 -24.17 15.66
C GLU A 28 -20.54 -23.08 14.90
N ALA A 29 -21.31 -22.27 15.63
CA ALA A 29 -21.83 -21.03 15.07
C ALA A 29 -20.68 -20.05 14.86
N ILE A 30 -20.46 -19.63 13.61
CA ILE A 30 -19.42 -18.68 13.24
C ILE A 30 -20.08 -17.51 12.52
N ALA A 31 -19.71 -16.30 12.89
CA ALA A 31 -20.17 -15.08 12.24
C ALA A 31 -19.00 -14.14 11.95
N ILE A 32 -19.02 -13.52 10.78
CA ILE A 32 -18.02 -12.55 10.34
C ILE A 32 -18.72 -11.22 10.13
N TYR A 33 -18.22 -10.19 10.80
CA TYR A 33 -18.73 -8.82 10.73
C TYR A 33 -17.67 -7.90 10.14
N ASP A 34 -18.10 -6.81 9.51
CA ASP A 34 -17.20 -5.71 9.21
C ASP A 34 -17.05 -4.75 10.41
N HIS A 35 -16.16 -3.76 10.27
CA HIS A 35 -15.94 -2.71 11.28
C HIS A 35 -17.18 -1.85 11.60
N GLN A 36 -18.24 -1.91 10.79
CA GLN A 36 -19.50 -1.19 11.03
C GLN A 36 -20.50 -2.04 11.83
N GLY A 37 -20.16 -3.31 12.09
CA GLY A 37 -21.04 -4.28 12.72
C GLY A 37 -22.02 -4.95 11.74
N ASP A 38 -21.83 -4.79 10.44
CA ASP A 38 -22.67 -5.46 9.44
C ASP A 38 -22.21 -6.90 9.25
N LEU A 39 -23.16 -7.83 9.33
CA LEU A 39 -22.92 -9.25 9.09
C LEU A 39 -22.52 -9.48 7.61
N ILE A 40 -21.36 -10.09 7.41
CA ILE A 40 -20.86 -10.52 6.10
C ILE A 40 -21.21 -11.99 5.85
N PHE A 41 -20.90 -12.86 6.82
CA PHE A 41 -21.14 -14.31 6.74
C PHE A 41 -21.59 -14.88 8.08
N GLY A 42 -22.29 -16.01 8.01
CA GLY A 42 -22.76 -16.76 9.17
C GLY A 42 -24.20 -16.45 9.56
N ASN A 43 -24.66 -17.10 10.62
CA ASN A 43 -25.93 -16.81 11.26
C ASN A 43 -25.57 -16.05 12.54
N GLY A 44 -25.97 -14.78 12.62
CA GLY A 44 -25.51 -13.81 13.61
C GLY A 44 -25.26 -14.39 15.01
N TYR A 45 -24.14 -13.98 15.61
CA TYR A 45 -23.64 -14.60 16.83
C TYR A 45 -24.22 -13.94 18.08
N LEU A 46 -24.85 -14.73 18.95
CA LEU A 46 -25.54 -14.27 20.17
C LEU A 46 -24.75 -14.51 21.46
N ASN A 47 -23.55 -15.10 21.39
CA ASN A 47 -22.79 -15.50 22.57
C ASN A 47 -21.73 -14.46 22.97
N GLN A 48 -21.44 -14.35 24.27
CA GLN A 48 -20.49 -13.37 24.85
C GLN A 48 -19.01 -13.72 24.64
N GLN A 49 -18.65 -14.43 23.56
CA GLN A 49 -17.25 -14.72 23.28
C GLN A 49 -16.57 -13.47 22.72
N THR A 50 -15.37 -13.19 23.21
CA THR A 50 -14.54 -12.09 22.69
C THR A 50 -14.22 -12.39 21.22
N PRO A 51 -14.54 -11.48 20.28
CA PRO A 51 -14.22 -11.68 18.88
C PRO A 51 -12.71 -11.66 18.65
N LYS A 52 -12.30 -12.31 17.56
CA LYS A 52 -10.98 -12.08 17.00
C LYS A 52 -11.07 -11.00 15.92
N GLU A 53 -10.30 -9.94 16.11
CA GLU A 53 -10.25 -8.79 15.23
C GLU A 53 -9.33 -9.06 14.03
N ILE A 54 -9.72 -8.52 12.87
CA ILE A 54 -8.93 -8.53 11.63
C ILE A 54 -8.38 -7.12 11.43
N TYR A 55 -7.07 -7.00 11.28
CA TYR A 55 -6.40 -5.72 11.16
C TYR A 55 -5.86 -5.49 9.75
N LEU A 56 -5.91 -4.24 9.28
CA LEU A 56 -5.17 -3.78 8.12
C LEU A 56 -4.38 -2.53 8.54
N ASN A 57 -3.05 -2.60 8.47
CA ASN A 57 -2.17 -1.51 8.91
C ASN A 57 -2.50 -1.00 10.33
N GLY A 58 -2.82 -1.93 11.26
CA GLY A 58 -3.15 -1.62 12.65
C GLY A 58 -4.59 -1.12 12.90
N LEU A 59 -5.40 -0.93 11.85
CA LEU A 59 -6.82 -0.57 11.97
C LEU A 59 -7.68 -1.84 11.91
N SER A 60 -8.61 -2.02 12.87
CA SER A 60 -9.59 -3.10 12.77
C SER A 60 -10.53 -2.83 11.58
N ILE A 61 -10.65 -3.80 10.69
CA ILE A 61 -11.51 -3.74 9.50
C ILE A 61 -12.71 -4.69 9.58
N GLY A 62 -12.79 -5.50 10.63
CA GLY A 62 -13.85 -6.46 10.91
C GLY A 62 -13.45 -7.48 11.96
N SER A 63 -14.38 -8.35 12.31
CA SER A 63 -14.24 -9.30 13.41
C SER A 63 -14.87 -10.64 13.09
N VAL A 64 -14.32 -11.70 13.68
CA VAL A 64 -14.82 -13.06 13.58
C VAL A 64 -15.23 -13.54 14.97
N TYR A 65 -16.48 -14.00 15.08
CA TYR A 65 -17.05 -14.58 16.28
C TYR A 65 -17.24 -16.08 16.11
N GLY A 66 -16.99 -16.84 17.17
CA GLY A 66 -17.17 -18.27 17.22
C GLY A 66 -16.13 -18.93 18.12
N GLY A 67 -16.14 -20.27 18.14
CA GLY A 67 -15.20 -21.06 18.91
C GLY A 67 -13.84 -21.20 18.20
N SER A 68 -13.19 -22.34 18.40
CA SER A 68 -11.83 -22.59 17.90
C SER A 68 -11.69 -22.44 16.38
N ALA A 69 -12.74 -22.79 15.62
CA ALA A 69 -12.73 -22.69 14.16
C ALA A 69 -12.76 -21.23 13.69
N ALA A 70 -13.34 -20.32 14.47
CA ALA A 70 -13.34 -18.89 14.16
C ALA A 70 -11.93 -18.29 14.18
N PHE A 71 -11.06 -18.76 15.08
CA PHE A 71 -9.66 -18.31 15.14
C PHE A 71 -8.90 -18.67 13.87
N GLN A 72 -9.09 -19.90 13.37
CA GLN A 72 -8.46 -20.38 12.13
C GLN A 72 -8.97 -19.63 10.91
N ILE A 73 -10.28 -19.39 10.84
CA ILE A 73 -10.89 -18.58 9.77
C ILE A 73 -10.34 -17.16 9.79
N CYS A 74 -10.22 -16.56 10.98
CA CYS A 74 -9.63 -15.24 11.12
C CYS A 74 -8.17 -15.20 10.66
N ASP A 75 -7.37 -16.22 10.97
CA ASP A 75 -5.96 -16.29 10.52
C ASP A 75 -5.86 -16.37 8.99
N VAL A 76 -6.73 -17.16 8.36
CA VAL A 76 -6.79 -17.23 6.90
C VAL A 76 -7.17 -15.87 6.31
N ILE A 77 -8.18 -15.20 6.87
CA ILE A 77 -8.59 -13.88 6.37
C ILE A 77 -7.46 -12.86 6.56
N GLN A 78 -6.81 -12.86 7.72
CA GLN A 78 -5.68 -11.97 8.02
C GLN A 78 -4.54 -12.16 7.01
N LEU A 79 -4.17 -13.40 6.70
CA LEU A 79 -3.14 -13.70 5.70
C LEU A 79 -3.45 -13.07 4.33
N PHE A 80 -4.71 -13.14 3.88
CA PHE A 80 -5.13 -12.53 2.61
C PHE A 80 -5.16 -11.00 2.67
N VAL A 81 -5.54 -10.42 3.81
CA VAL A 81 -5.50 -8.97 4.03
C VAL A 81 -4.07 -8.46 3.95
N ASP A 82 -3.14 -9.12 4.62
CA ASP A 82 -1.72 -8.77 4.63
C ASP A 82 -1.10 -8.90 3.24
N GLN A 83 -1.44 -9.96 2.49
CA GLN A 83 -0.94 -10.16 1.14
C GLN A 83 -1.38 -9.06 0.17
N GLN A 84 -2.62 -8.56 0.28
CA GLN A 84 -3.08 -7.45 -0.55
C GLN A 84 -2.36 -6.14 -0.24
N ASP A 85 -1.95 -5.92 1.01
CA ASP A 85 -1.20 -4.74 1.40
C ASP A 85 0.22 -4.76 0.82
N ILE A 86 0.89 -5.92 0.89
CA ILE A 86 2.22 -6.14 0.30
C ILE A 86 2.20 -5.87 -1.21
N GLN A 87 1.21 -6.38 -1.94
CA GLN A 87 1.10 -6.15 -3.39
C GLN A 87 0.91 -4.68 -3.77
N LYS A 88 0.15 -3.92 -2.97
CA LYS A 88 -0.07 -2.49 -3.22
C LYS A 88 1.19 -1.67 -2.95
N LYS A 89 1.91 -1.98 -1.86
CA LYS A 89 3.17 -1.31 -1.50
C LYS A 89 4.24 -1.53 -2.57
N LEU A 90 4.48 -2.78 -2.97
CA LEU A 90 5.46 -3.11 -4.02
C LEU A 90 5.13 -2.46 -5.37
N GLY A 91 3.85 -2.42 -5.75
CA GLY A 91 3.42 -1.75 -6.99
C GLY A 91 3.65 -0.24 -6.96
N ALA A 92 3.36 0.40 -5.83
CA ALA A 92 3.60 1.84 -5.65
C ALA A 92 5.09 2.18 -5.67
N GLU A 93 5.91 1.41 -4.97
CA GLU A 93 7.38 1.57 -4.94
C GLU A 93 7.98 1.37 -6.34
N THR A 94 7.55 0.34 -7.07
CA THR A 94 8.02 0.09 -8.44
C THR A 94 7.66 1.26 -9.36
N LEU A 95 6.41 1.75 -9.30
CA LEU A 95 5.98 2.91 -10.09
C LEU A 95 6.76 4.18 -9.74
N GLN A 96 7.09 4.37 -8.46
CA GLN A 96 7.93 5.49 -8.02
C GLN A 96 9.34 5.37 -8.60
N MET A 97 9.98 4.20 -8.51
CA MET A 97 11.29 3.95 -9.13
C MET A 97 11.29 4.24 -10.63
N TYR A 98 10.25 3.83 -11.36
CA TYR A 98 10.15 4.15 -12.79
C TYR A 98 10.06 5.66 -13.06
N ARG A 99 9.33 6.40 -12.21
CA ARG A 99 9.25 7.87 -12.33
C ARG A 99 10.60 8.53 -12.08
N GLU A 100 11.31 8.11 -11.04
CA GLU A 100 12.64 8.63 -10.71
C GLU A 100 13.65 8.35 -11.83
N ILE A 101 13.67 7.12 -12.36
CA ILE A 101 14.54 6.74 -13.47
C ILE A 101 14.24 7.57 -14.73
N ASN A 102 12.96 7.73 -15.08
CA ASN A 102 12.57 8.52 -16.24
C ASN A 102 12.97 9.99 -16.11
N LEU A 103 12.87 10.56 -14.90
CA LEU A 103 13.28 11.92 -14.62
C LEU A 103 14.80 12.08 -14.81
N LEU A 104 15.60 11.14 -14.27
CA LEU A 104 17.05 11.14 -14.46
C LEU A 104 17.46 11.01 -15.93
N PHE A 105 16.81 10.13 -16.70
CA PHE A 105 17.09 9.98 -18.13
C PHE A 105 16.71 11.23 -18.93
N ALA A 106 15.55 11.83 -18.64
CA ALA A 106 15.14 13.08 -19.28
C ALA A 106 16.14 14.21 -18.99
N PHE A 107 16.58 14.34 -17.73
CA PHE A 107 17.58 15.32 -17.34
C PHE A 107 18.94 15.08 -18.02
N ALA A 108 19.44 13.84 -18.03
CA ALA A 108 20.68 13.48 -18.72
C ALA A 108 20.61 13.76 -20.24
N GLY A 109 19.46 13.52 -20.85
CA GLY A 109 19.22 13.83 -22.26
C GLY A 109 19.23 15.33 -22.57
N LYS A 110 18.72 16.17 -21.66
CA LYS A 110 18.81 17.63 -21.79
C LYS A 110 20.24 18.14 -21.57
N LEU A 111 20.95 17.60 -20.57
CA LEU A 111 22.34 17.94 -20.31
C LEU A 111 23.28 17.64 -21.48
N SER A 112 23.08 16.53 -22.20
CA SER A 112 23.95 16.15 -23.33
C SER A 112 23.85 17.08 -24.53
N GLN A 113 22.82 17.93 -24.58
CA GLN A 113 22.59 18.91 -25.65
C GLN A 113 23.10 20.30 -25.30
N ILE A 114 23.50 20.53 -24.04
CA ILE A 114 23.97 21.82 -23.55
C ILE A 114 25.50 21.83 -23.56
N THR A 115 26.06 22.96 -23.99
CA THR A 115 27.53 23.15 -24.08
C THR A 115 28.04 24.30 -23.24
N ASP A 116 27.17 25.19 -22.78
CA ASP A 116 27.50 26.33 -21.94
C ASP A 116 27.10 26.12 -20.48
N VAL A 117 27.94 26.61 -19.57
CA VAL A 117 27.81 26.42 -18.11
C VAL A 117 26.58 27.11 -17.55
N GLU A 118 26.19 28.25 -18.12
CA GLU A 118 25.02 29.03 -17.70
C GLU A 118 23.73 28.24 -17.95
N SER A 119 23.57 27.65 -19.12
CA SER A 119 22.42 26.80 -19.44
C SER A 119 22.38 25.51 -18.62
N ILE A 120 23.53 24.94 -18.24
CA ILE A 120 23.57 23.79 -17.31
C ILE A 120 23.01 24.20 -15.94
N ALA A 121 23.44 25.35 -15.41
CA ALA A 121 22.97 25.85 -14.13
C ALA A 121 21.47 26.16 -14.17
N GLN A 122 21.00 26.83 -15.23
CA GLN A 122 19.59 27.13 -15.39
C GLN A 122 18.73 25.86 -15.48
N LEU A 123 19.14 24.88 -16.30
CA LEU A 123 18.44 23.60 -16.42
C LEU A 123 18.36 22.87 -15.06
N ALA A 124 19.43 22.92 -14.27
CA ALA A 124 19.43 22.30 -12.95
C ALA A 124 18.41 22.95 -12.00
N ILE A 125 18.27 24.29 -12.01
CA ILE A 125 17.26 25.00 -11.22
C ILE A 125 15.84 24.61 -11.70
N GLU A 126 15.61 24.62 -13.02
CA GLU A 126 14.32 24.28 -13.61
C GLU A 126 13.89 22.84 -13.28
N GLU A 127 14.81 21.87 -13.26
CA GLU A 127 14.43 20.50 -12.85
C GLU A 127 14.21 20.34 -11.36
N VAL A 128 14.88 21.13 -10.53
CA VAL A 128 14.63 21.12 -9.09
C VAL A 128 13.23 21.66 -8.80
N GLU A 129 12.72 22.64 -9.55
CA GLU A 129 11.34 23.15 -9.39
C GLU A 129 10.28 22.06 -9.62
N ASN A 130 10.57 21.12 -10.53
CA ASN A 130 9.67 20.00 -10.83
C ASN A 130 9.63 18.94 -9.72
N VAL A 131 10.60 18.97 -8.80
CA VAL A 131 10.75 17.98 -7.71
C VAL A 131 10.38 18.59 -6.35
N ILE A 132 10.75 19.84 -6.10
CA ILE A 132 10.53 20.55 -4.84
C ILE A 132 10.13 22.00 -5.08
N GLN A 133 9.18 22.50 -4.29
CA GLN A 133 8.82 23.92 -4.32
C GLN A 133 9.85 24.76 -3.57
N PHE A 134 10.31 25.84 -4.20
CA PHE A 134 11.17 26.84 -3.57
C PHE A 134 10.87 28.23 -4.15
N GLU A 135 11.22 29.27 -3.40
CA GLU A 135 11.07 30.66 -3.87
C GLU A 135 12.35 31.20 -4.53
N ARG A 136 13.53 30.72 -4.10
CA ARG A 136 14.84 31.14 -4.62
C ARG A 136 15.86 30.01 -4.53
N GLY A 137 16.74 29.92 -5.53
CA GLY A 137 17.88 29.00 -5.57
C GLY A 137 19.13 29.71 -6.07
N VAL A 138 20.31 29.27 -5.61
CA VAL A 138 21.61 29.77 -6.06
C VAL A 138 22.51 28.57 -6.34
N ILE A 139 23.19 28.59 -7.50
CA ILE A 139 24.21 27.59 -7.86
C ILE A 139 25.58 28.23 -7.73
N PHE A 140 26.46 27.56 -6.99
CA PHE A 140 27.87 27.92 -6.89
C PHE A 140 28.69 27.03 -7.80
N LEU A 141 29.43 27.64 -8.71
CA LEU A 141 30.44 26.96 -9.52
C LEU A 141 31.79 27.12 -8.82
N GLY A 142 32.34 26.01 -8.35
CA GLY A 142 33.70 25.97 -7.83
C GLY A 142 34.70 25.78 -8.97
N GLU A 143 35.65 26.70 -9.13
CA GLU A 143 36.79 26.45 -9.99
C GLU A 143 37.73 25.44 -9.31
N ASN A 144 38.15 24.43 -10.06
CA ASN A 144 39.12 23.45 -9.59
C ASN A 144 40.50 24.14 -9.56
N ILE A 145 40.92 24.64 -8.40
CA ILE A 145 42.29 25.16 -8.19
C ILE A 145 43.25 23.97 -8.21
N LYS A 146 43.57 23.47 -9.41
CA LYS A 146 44.80 22.72 -9.64
C LYS A 146 45.86 23.71 -10.08
N ASP A 147 46.48 24.38 -9.11
CA ASP A 147 47.82 24.96 -9.20
C ASP A 147 48.20 25.56 -7.85
N ILE A 148 48.74 24.73 -6.96
CA ILE A 148 49.70 25.18 -5.96
C ILE A 148 50.97 24.38 -6.25
N LYS A 149 51.95 25.08 -6.82
CA LYS A 149 53.33 24.62 -7.02
C LYS A 149 53.98 24.22 -5.71
#